data_AF-A0A430Q2N5-F1
#
_entry.id   AF-A0A430Q2N5-F1
#
_cell.length_a   1.000
_cell.length_b   1.000
_cell.length_c   1.000
_cell.angle_alpha   90.00
_cell.angle_beta   90.00
_cell.angle_gamma   90.00
#
_symmetry.space_group_name_H-M   'P 1'
#
loop_
_entity.id
_entity.type
_entity.pdbx_description
1 polymer ?
#
loop_
_entity_poly.entity_id
_entity_poly.type
_entity_poly.pdbx_seq_one_letter_code
_entity_poly.pdbx_strand_id
1 'polypeptide(L)'
;MPALVGASVFGSINGEVFSISRLAFTAGEEGHMPALLSMVNIDRLTPIPSILIVVTLSVIFQLFDDILYLIELTGFAFSVISAMAVCSLLYIRRTNPQMNTSGFKVIYFFVRKFISTIIQLLDNLNAELPFNHYMF
;
A
#
# COMPACT_ATOMS: atom_id res chain seq x y z
N MET A 1 12.37 -7.67 29.34
CA MET A 1 12.34 -6.81 28.14
C MET A 1 12.54 -7.59 26.83
N PRO A 2 13.62 -8.37 26.59
CA PRO A 2 13.82 -9.06 25.30
C PRO A 2 12.70 -10.07 24.96
N ALA A 3 12.13 -10.74 25.95
CA ALA A 3 11.01 -11.66 25.76
C ALA A 3 9.74 -10.94 25.22
N LEU A 4 9.46 -9.71 25.68
CA LEU A 4 8.30 -8.94 25.22
C LEU A 4 8.51 -8.44 23.78
N VAL A 5 9.73 -8.03 23.44
CA VAL A 5 10.10 -7.65 22.06
C VAL A 5 9.96 -8.87 21.14
N GLY A 6 10.50 -10.02 21.54
CA GLY A 6 10.35 -11.27 20.79
C GLY A 6 8.90 -11.69 20.60
N ALA A 7 8.06 -11.57 21.63
CA ALA A 7 6.63 -11.85 21.54
C ALA A 7 5.91 -10.90 20.56
N SER A 8 6.29 -9.61 20.54
CA SER A 8 5.75 -8.62 19.60
C SER A 8 6.09 -8.96 18.15
N VAL A 9 7.37 -9.24 17.86
CA VAL A 9 7.82 -9.62 16.51
C VAL A 9 7.15 -10.91 16.04
N PHE A 10 7.07 -11.92 16.92
CA PHE A 10 6.37 -13.17 16.62
C PHE A 10 4.89 -12.93 16.32
N GLY A 11 4.21 -12.10 17.11
CA GLY A 11 2.82 -11.74 16.88
C GLY A 11 2.59 -11.07 15.52
N SER A 12 3.42 -10.09 15.18
CA SER A 12 3.35 -9.34 13.92
C SER A 12 3.52 -10.25 12.69
N ILE A 13 4.57 -11.10 12.68
CA ILE A 13 4.86 -11.98 11.54
C ILE A 13 3.74 -13.00 11.32
N ASN A 14 3.18 -13.58 12.40
CA ASN A 14 2.06 -14.52 12.27
C ASN A 14 0.83 -13.86 11.64
N GLY A 15 0.48 -12.65 12.06
CA GLY A 15 -0.64 -11.90 11.48
C GLY A 15 -0.41 -11.52 10.02
N GLU A 16 0.81 -11.17 9.67
CA GLU A 16 1.21 -10.80 8.32
C GLU A 16 1.12 -11.98 7.34
N VAL A 17 1.67 -13.16 7.71
CA VAL A 17 1.61 -14.37 6.88
C VAL A 17 0.16 -14.77 6.58
N PHE A 18 -0.74 -14.69 7.57
CA PHE A 18 -2.16 -14.99 7.35
C PHE A 18 -2.87 -13.96 6.47
N SER A 19 -2.46 -12.70 6.52
CA SER A 19 -3.05 -11.64 5.69
C SER A 19 -2.60 -11.76 4.24
N ILE A 20 -1.29 -11.93 4.00
CA ILE A 20 -0.71 -12.02 2.65
C ILE A 20 -1.16 -13.31 1.94
N SER A 21 -1.23 -14.44 2.64
CA SER A 21 -1.68 -15.70 2.04
C SER A 21 -3.13 -15.64 1.53
N ARG A 22 -4.01 -14.90 2.21
CA ARG A 22 -5.39 -14.66 1.73
C ARG A 22 -5.43 -13.77 0.50
N LEU A 23 -4.61 -12.71 0.48
CA LEU A 23 -4.48 -11.84 -0.71
C LEU A 23 -3.99 -12.65 -1.92
N ALA A 24 -2.96 -13.49 -1.73
CA ALA A 24 -2.43 -14.34 -2.80
C ALA A 24 -3.44 -15.40 -3.26
N PHE A 25 -4.23 -15.95 -2.34
CA PHE A 25 -5.33 -16.86 -2.64
C PHE A 25 -6.40 -16.19 -3.53
N THR A 26 -6.90 -15.02 -3.13
CA THR A 26 -7.89 -14.27 -3.92
C THR A 26 -7.32 -13.81 -5.26
N ALA A 27 -6.02 -13.47 -5.32
CA ALA A 27 -5.36 -13.13 -6.57
C ALA A 27 -5.26 -14.34 -7.52
N GLY A 28 -5.13 -15.55 -6.99
CA GLY A 28 -5.19 -16.79 -7.77
C GLY A 28 -6.59 -17.08 -8.29
N GLU A 29 -7.63 -16.84 -7.48
CA GLU A 29 -9.04 -17.04 -7.89
C GLU A 29 -9.46 -16.10 -9.03
N GLU A 30 -9.02 -14.84 -8.98
CA GLU A 30 -9.27 -13.85 -10.05
C GLU A 30 -8.37 -14.05 -11.29
N GLY A 31 -7.51 -15.07 -11.29
CA GLY A 31 -6.62 -15.40 -12.41
C GLY A 31 -5.40 -14.49 -12.57
N HIS A 32 -5.10 -13.63 -11.60
CA HIS A 32 -3.91 -12.78 -11.58
C HIS A 32 -2.63 -13.51 -11.15
N MET A 33 -2.79 -14.61 -10.41
CA MET A 33 -1.71 -15.48 -9.94
C MET A 33 -1.95 -16.94 -10.34
N PRO A 34 -0.91 -17.81 -10.38
CA PRO A 34 -1.09 -19.19 -10.80
C PRO A 34 -2.10 -19.93 -9.91
N ALA A 35 -2.93 -20.76 -10.53
CA ALA A 35 -4.04 -21.50 -9.88
C ALA A 35 -3.61 -22.42 -8.72
N LEU A 36 -2.31 -22.70 -8.57
CA LEU A 36 -1.78 -23.39 -7.40
C LEU A 36 -2.04 -22.61 -6.10
N LEU A 37 -2.06 -21.28 -6.16
CA LEU A 37 -2.31 -20.39 -5.01
C LEU A 37 -3.79 -20.30 -4.64
N SER A 38 -4.71 -20.62 -5.55
CA SER A 38 -6.15 -20.65 -5.28
C SER A 38 -6.63 -21.99 -4.73
N MET A 39 -5.73 -22.89 -4.31
CA MET A 39 -6.10 -24.17 -3.73
C MET A 39 -6.30 -24.06 -2.21
N VAL A 40 -7.47 -24.48 -1.74
CA VAL A 40 -7.80 -24.58 -0.31
C VAL A 40 -7.79 -26.04 0.12
N ASN A 41 -7.21 -26.32 1.29
CA ASN A 41 -7.33 -27.65 1.89
C ASN A 41 -8.75 -27.91 2.38
N ILE A 42 -9.34 -29.04 1.99
CA ILE A 42 -10.75 -29.39 2.26
C ILE A 42 -11.01 -29.59 3.76
N ASP A 43 -10.07 -30.23 4.48
CA ASP A 43 -10.30 -30.60 5.89
C ASP A 43 -10.08 -29.43 6.87
N ARG A 44 -9.22 -28.47 6.50
CA ARG A 44 -8.80 -27.38 7.39
C ARG A 44 -9.23 -26.00 6.91
N LEU A 45 -9.81 -25.89 5.71
CA LEU A 45 -10.22 -24.63 5.07
C LEU A 45 -9.12 -23.56 5.07
N THR A 46 -7.85 -24.01 4.98
CA THR A 46 -6.68 -23.14 4.94
C THR A 46 -6.03 -23.17 3.56
N PRO A 47 -5.59 -22.02 3.02
CA PRO A 47 -4.84 -21.97 1.77
C PRO A 47 -3.37 -22.36 2.02
N ILE A 48 -3.12 -23.63 2.30
CA ILE A 48 -1.79 -24.20 2.60
C ILE A 48 -0.75 -23.86 1.51
N PRO A 49 -0.99 -24.04 0.20
CA PRO A 49 0.03 -23.76 -0.81
C PRO A 49 0.41 -22.27 -0.85
N SER A 50 -0.53 -21.36 -0.63
CA SER A 50 -0.25 -19.92 -0.55
C SER A 50 0.58 -19.55 0.65
N ILE A 51 0.32 -20.15 1.81
CA ILE A 51 1.14 -19.96 3.01
C ILE A 51 2.57 -20.44 2.75
N LEU A 52 2.74 -21.63 2.15
CA LEU A 52 4.07 -22.19 1.86
C LEU A 52 4.87 -21.30 0.92
N ILE A 53 4.25 -20.76 -0.13
CA ILE A 53 4.93 -19.87 -1.08
C ILE A 53 5.35 -18.57 -0.40
N VAL A 54 4.46 -17.95 0.39
CA VAL A 54 4.76 -16.71 1.13
C VAL A 54 5.93 -16.94 2.10
N VAL A 55 5.89 -18.01 2.90
CA VAL A 55 6.97 -18.32 3.86
C VAL A 55 8.28 -18.64 3.14
N THR A 56 8.23 -19.39 2.04
CA THR A 56 9.43 -19.70 1.24
C THR A 56 10.06 -18.41 0.69
N LEU A 57 9.24 -17.50 0.17
CA LEU A 57 9.71 -16.21 -0.32
C LEU A 57 10.35 -15.37 0.81
N SER A 58 9.75 -15.33 2.00
CA SER A 58 10.33 -14.66 3.17
C SER A 58 11.69 -15.25 3.56
N VAL A 59 11.86 -16.57 3.52
CA VAL A 59 13.15 -17.23 3.80
C VAL A 59 14.19 -16.84 2.74
N ILE A 60 13.81 -16.73 1.47
CA ILE A 60 14.72 -16.26 0.41
C ILE A 60 15.17 -14.82 0.66
N PHE A 61 14.26 -13.94 1.08
CA PHE A 61 14.61 -12.55 1.43
C PHE A 61 15.51 -12.44 2.66
N GLN A 62 15.51 -13.44 3.55
CA GLN A 62 16.41 -13.49 4.70
C GLN A 62 17.87 -13.79 4.30
N LEU A 63 18.12 -14.27 3.08
CA LEU A 63 19.47 -14.56 2.59
C LEU A 63 20.25 -13.31 2.16
N PHE A 64 19.62 -12.12 2.17
CA PHE A 64 20.30 -10.87 1.85
C PHE A 64 21.08 -10.36 3.07
N ASP A 65 22.34 -9.97 2.84
CA ASP A 65 23.25 -9.55 3.91
C ASP A 65 22.95 -8.14 4.47
N ASP A 66 22.39 -7.25 3.65
CA ASP A 66 22.10 -5.86 4.04
C ASP A 66 20.65 -5.65 4.46
N ILE A 67 20.43 -5.65 5.77
CA ILE A 67 19.11 -5.45 6.39
C ILE A 67 18.61 -4.01 6.21
N LEU A 68 19.51 -3.01 6.20
CA LEU A 68 19.10 -1.60 6.07
C LEU A 68 18.54 -1.33 4.67
N TYR A 69 19.20 -1.89 3.65
CA TYR A 69 18.68 -1.84 2.28
C TYR A 69 17.30 -2.48 2.16
N LEU A 70 17.08 -3.63 2.81
CA LEU A 70 15.79 -4.32 2.80
C LEU A 70 14.67 -3.50 3.48
N ILE A 71 15.00 -2.81 4.58
CA ILE A 71 14.07 -1.91 5.28
C ILE A 71 13.69 -0.73 4.38
N GLU A 72 14.66 -0.08 3.74
CA GLU A 72 14.40 1.04 2.83
C GLU A 72 13.56 0.62 1.63
N LEU A 73 13.90 -0.51 1.01
CA LEU A 73 13.15 -1.08 -0.12
C LEU A 73 11.70 -1.38 0.27
N THR A 74 11.49 -2.00 1.43
CA THR A 74 10.15 -2.34 1.93
C THR A 74 9.33 -1.08 2.24
N GLY A 75 9.94 -0.08 2.89
CA GLY A 75 9.30 1.21 3.15
C GLY A 75 8.89 1.93 1.86
N PHE A 76 9.79 1.95 0.87
CA PHE A 76 9.51 2.49 -0.45
C PHE A 76 8.35 1.75 -1.13
N ALA A 77 8.38 0.41 -1.16
CA ALA A 77 7.32 -0.40 -1.77
C ALA A 77 5.93 -0.11 -1.14
N PHE A 78 5.84 -0.05 0.19
CA PHE A 78 4.58 0.30 0.87
C PHE A 78 4.11 1.72 0.55
N SER A 79 5.03 2.69 0.42
CA SER A 79 4.69 4.05 0.02
C SER A 79 4.10 4.12 -1.39
N VAL A 80 4.64 3.34 -2.33
CA VAL A 80 4.14 3.28 -3.71
C VAL A 80 2.78 2.61 -3.77
N ILE A 81 2.60 1.47 -3.08
CA ILE A 81 1.32 0.75 -3.04
C ILE A 81 0.23 1.63 -2.41
N SER A 82 0.53 2.31 -1.30
CA SER A 82 -0.42 3.21 -0.65
C SER A 82 -0.76 4.44 -1.51
N ALA A 83 0.23 5.05 -2.17
CA ALA A 83 -0.01 6.14 -3.12
C ALA A 83 -0.91 5.69 -4.29
N MET A 84 -0.65 4.50 -4.85
CA MET A 84 -1.46 3.92 -5.92
C MET A 84 -2.89 3.60 -5.45
N ALA A 85 -3.07 3.10 -4.23
CA ALA A 85 -4.39 2.86 -3.65
C ALA A 85 -5.19 4.17 -3.52
N VAL A 86 -4.56 5.25 -3.03
CA VAL A 86 -5.18 6.58 -2.95
C VAL A 86 -5.53 7.11 -4.33
N CYS A 87 -4.62 7.00 -5.31
CA CYS A 87 -4.87 7.39 -6.69
C CYS A 87 -6.03 6.61 -7.32
N SER A 88 -6.09 5.29 -7.12
CA SER A 88 -7.17 4.42 -7.59
C SER A 88 -8.52 4.83 -7.01
N LEU A 89 -8.58 5.11 -5.70
CA LEU A 89 -9.80 5.62 -5.06
C LEU A 89 -10.25 6.98 -5.63
N LEU A 90 -9.31 7.89 -5.88
CA LEU A 90 -9.61 9.18 -6.50
C LEU A 90 -10.11 9.02 -7.94
N TYR A 91 -9.51 8.11 -8.70
CA TYR A 91 -9.93 7.79 -10.07
C TYR A 91 -11.35 7.21 -10.09
N ILE A 92 -11.64 6.19 -9.28
CA ILE A 92 -12.96 5.56 -9.19
C ILE A 92 -14.03 6.58 -8.78
N ARG A 93 -13.73 7.46 -7.83
CA ARG A 93 -14.67 8.53 -7.42
C ARG A 93 -14.97 9.53 -8.53
N ARG A 94 -14.04 9.77 -9.45
CA ARG A 94 -14.29 10.63 -10.62
C ARG A 94 -15.09 9.90 -11.69
N THR A 95 -14.74 8.65 -11.99
CA THR A 95 -15.34 7.89 -13.09
C THR A 95 -16.74 7.35 -12.75
N ASN A 96 -16.98 6.94 -11.51
CA ASN A 96 -18.24 6.30 -11.08
C ASN A 96 -18.89 7.01 -9.88
N PRO A 97 -19.44 8.23 -10.07
CA PRO A 97 -20.06 9.00 -8.98
C PRO A 97 -21.31 8.34 -8.38
N GLN A 98 -21.95 7.40 -9.10
CA GLN A 98 -23.15 6.69 -8.65
C GLN A 98 -22.89 5.61 -7.59
N MET A 99 -21.66 5.08 -7.50
CA MET A 99 -21.26 4.10 -6.48
C MET A 99 -20.77 4.77 -5.18
N ASN A 100 -20.80 6.10 -5.10
CA ASN A 100 -20.31 6.88 -3.96
C ASN A 100 -21.32 6.91 -2.79
N THR A 101 -21.82 5.75 -2.38
CA THR A 101 -22.75 5.59 -1.26
C THR A 101 -22.02 5.55 0.09
N SER A 102 -20.68 5.51 0.10
CA SER A 102 -19.88 5.49 1.33
C SER A 102 -20.04 6.79 2.13
N GLY A 103 -20.46 6.68 3.40
CA GLY A 103 -20.60 7.83 4.32
C GLY A 103 -19.29 8.58 4.62
N PHE A 104 -18.13 8.00 4.29
CA PHE A 104 -16.81 8.61 4.47
C PHE A 104 -16.38 9.47 3.26
N LYS A 105 -16.92 10.69 3.17
CA LYS A 105 -16.53 11.71 2.17
C LYS A 105 -15.30 12.54 2.57
N VAL A 106 -14.75 12.28 3.76
CA VAL A 106 -13.80 13.13 4.49
C VAL A 106 -12.49 13.37 3.73
N ILE A 107 -11.86 12.32 3.18
CA ILE A 107 -10.57 12.46 2.48
C ILE A 107 -10.67 13.34 1.22
N TYR A 108 -11.75 13.23 0.45
CA TYR A 108 -11.90 14.04 -0.77
C TYR A 108 -12.05 15.53 -0.45
N PHE A 109 -12.76 15.85 0.65
CA PHE A 109 -12.90 17.22 1.13
C PHE A 109 -11.53 17.82 1.53
N PHE A 110 -10.73 17.08 2.31
CA PHE A 110 -9.40 17.53 2.72
C PHE A 110 -8.44 17.70 1.54
N VAL A 111 -8.37 16.72 0.63
CA VAL A 111 -7.50 16.78 -0.55
C VAL A 111 -7.87 17.96 -1.46
N ARG A 112 -9.16 18.19 -1.70
CA ARG A 112 -9.63 19.31 -2.51
C ARG A 112 -9.31 20.67 -1.86
N LYS A 113 -9.46 20.78 -0.53
CA LYS A 113 -9.11 22.00 0.20
C LYS A 113 -7.61 22.26 0.18
N PHE A 114 -6.80 21.24 0.41
CA PHE A 114 -5.34 21.34 0.39
C PHE A 114 -4.81 21.80 -0.98
N ILE A 115 -5.32 21.21 -2.08
CA ILE A 115 -4.96 21.63 -3.45
C ILE A 115 -5.36 23.08 -3.71
N SER A 116 -6.55 23.50 -3.28
CA SER A 116 -7.02 24.89 -3.44
C SER A 116 -6.13 25.89 -2.69
N THR A 117 -5.67 25.55 -1.48
CA THR A 117 -4.80 26.43 -0.69
C THR A 117 -3.40 26.53 -1.30
N ILE A 118 -2.88 25.45 -1.86
CA ILE A 118 -1.58 25.45 -2.57
C ILE A 118 -1.65 26.34 -3.82
N ILE A 119 -2.72 26.24 -4.61
CA ILE A 119 -2.88 27.10 -5.80
C ILE A 119 -2.93 28.58 -5.39
N GLN A 120 -3.70 28.91 -4.35
CA GLN A 120 -3.76 30.28 -3.82
C GLN A 120 -2.40 30.77 -3.30
N LEU A 121 -1.60 29.90 -2.67
CA LEU A 121 -0.27 30.25 -2.19
C LEU A 121 0.71 30.48 -3.35
N LEU A 122 0.64 29.66 -4.40
CA LEU A 122 1.46 29.81 -5.61
C LEU A 122 1.10 31.09 -6.36
N ASP A 123 -0.18 31.42 -6.47
CA ASP A 123 -0.65 32.67 -7.07
C ASP A 123 -0.15 33.89 -6.28
N ASN A 124 -0.16 33.80 -4.94
CA ASN A 124 0.32 34.87 -4.06
C ASN A 124 1.84 35.04 -4.14
N LEU A 125 2.61 33.94 -4.19
CA LEU A 125 4.08 33.99 -4.37
C LEU A 125 4.49 34.51 -5.74
N ASN A 126 3.73 34.19 -6.80
CA ASN A 126 3.98 34.69 -8.14
C ASN A 126 3.66 36.20 -8.28
N ALA A 127 2.76 36.72 -7.44
CA ALA A 127 2.46 38.16 -7.36
C ALA A 127 3.56 38.97 -6.64
N GLU A 128 4.35 38.35 -5.75
CA GLU A 128 5.41 39.02 -4.99
C GLU A 128 6.79 39.03 -5.70
N LEU A 129 7.02 38.16 -6.69
CA LEU A 129 8.27 38.10 -7.49
C LEU A 129 8.04 38.52 -8.95
N PRO A 130 8.07 39.82 -9.28
CA PRO A 130 8.01 40.26 -10.68
C PRO A 130 9.34 39.93 -11.38
N PHE A 131 9.40 38.77 -12.04
CA PHE A 131 10.44 38.42 -13.02
C PHE A 131 10.33 39.32 -14.27
N ASN A 132 10.56 40.63 -14.14
CA ASN A 132 10.65 41.50 -15.32
C ASN A 132 11.50 42.78 -15.15
N HIS A 133 12.62 42.74 -14.41
CA HIS A 133 13.54 43.89 -14.36
C HIS A 133 15.06 43.59 -14.42
N TYR A 134 15.48 42.37 -14.78
CA TYR A 134 16.91 42.06 -14.99
C TYR A 134 17.17 41.21 -16.24
N MET A 135 16.79 41.71 -17.42
CA MET A 135 17.42 41.30 -18.67
C MET A 135 17.32 42.46 -19.66
N PHE A 136 18.43 43.18 -19.80
CA PHE A 136 18.77 43.90 -21.03
C PHE A 136 19.04 42.89 -22.16
#